data_AF-A0A4Q1CTU0-F1
#
_entry.id   AF-A0A4Q1CTU0-F1
#
_cell.length_a   1.000
_cell.length_b   1.000
_cell.length_c   1.000
_cell.angle_alpha   90.00
_cell.angle_beta   90.00
_cell.angle_gamma   90.00
#
_symmetry.space_group_name_H-M   'P 1'
#
loop_
_entity.id
_entity.type
_entity.pdbx_description
1 polymer ?
#
loop_
_entity_poly.entity_id
_entity_poly.type
_entity_poly.pdbx_seq_one_letter_code
_entity_poly.pdbx_strand_id
1 'polypeptide(L)' 'EPEAMSHPQGSQLRVSRQELARLVGCSREMAGRVLKKLQTDGLLHARGKTVVLYGTR' A
#
# COMPACT_ATOMS: atom_id res chain seq x y z
N GLU A 1 11.10 -6.57 4.82
CA GLU A 1 10.47 -6.99 3.55
C GLU A 1 8.96 -7.03 3.77
N PRO A 2 8.13 -6.67 2.78
CA PRO A 2 6.68 -6.59 2.99
C PRO A 2 6.07 -7.98 3.16
N GLU A 3 5.38 -8.20 4.28
CA GLU A 3 4.65 -9.45 4.54
C GLU A 3 3.26 -9.36 3.89
N ALA A 4 2.94 -10.29 2.99
CA ALA A 4 1.64 -10.39 2.34
C ALA A 4 0.76 -11.46 3.03
N MET A 5 -0.50 -11.13 3.27
CA MET A 5 -1.50 -11.99 3.90
C MET A 5 -2.79 -11.99 3.08
N SER A 6 -3.51 -13.10 3.05
CA SER A 6 -4.85 -13.13 2.46
C SER A 6 -5.83 -12.24 3.23
N HIS A 7 -6.67 -11.50 2.52
CA HIS A 7 -7.71 -10.63 3.08
C HIS A 7 -9.04 -10.87 2.35
N PRO A 8 -10.21 -10.75 3.01
CA PRO A 8 -11.51 -10.99 2.34
C PRO A 8 -11.71 -10.16 1.06
N GLN A 9 -11.13 -8.96 1.02
CA GLN A 9 -11.22 -8.03 -0.10
C GLN A 9 -10.07 -8.13 -1.12
N GLY A 10 -9.07 -9.00 -0.88
CA GLY A 10 -7.88 -9.16 -1.73
C GLY A 10 -6.63 -9.54 -0.95
N SER A 11 -5.54 -8.79 -1.12
CA SER A 11 -4.26 -9.06 -0.44
C SER A 11 -3.91 -7.94 0.54
N GLN A 12 -3.60 -8.30 1.78
CA GLN A 12 -3.12 -7.36 2.79
C GLN A 12 -1.60 -7.38 2.86
N LEU A 13 -0.99 -6.21 2.77
CA LEU A 13 0.44 -5.98 2.85
C LEU A 13 0.77 -5.18 4.11
N ARG A 14 1.75 -5.67 4.89
CA ARG A 14 2.33 -4.89 5.98
C ARG A 14 3.60 -4.20 5.50
N VAL A 15 3.48 -2.92 5.17
CA VAL A 15 4.58 -2.11 4.65
C VAL A 15 4.42 -0.64 5.05
N SER A 16 5.51 -0.01 5.49
CA SER A 16 5.51 1.42 5.76
C SER A 16 5.73 2.25 4.49
N ARG A 17 5.30 3.52 4.53
CA ARG A 17 5.60 4.51 3.48
C ARG A 17 7.10 4.73 3.26
N GLN A 18 7.92 4.56 4.29
CA GLN A 18 9.38 4.66 4.16
C GLN A 18 9.98 3.46 3.43
N GLU A 19 9.48 2.26 3.70
CA GLU A 19 9.89 1.06 2.97
C GLU A 19 9.46 1.12 1.51
N LEU A 20 8.19 1.48 1.24
CA LEU A 20 7.72 1.71 -0.12
C LEU A 20 8.60 2.71 -0.86
N ALA A 21 8.85 3.87 -0.25
CA ALA A 21 9.70 4.92 -0.82
C ALA A 21 11.12 4.43 -1.17
N ARG A 22 11.73 3.61 -0.29
CA ARG A 22 13.05 3.01 -0.55
C ARG A 22 13.02 1.99 -1.68
N LEU A 23 11.98 1.16 -1.75
CA LEU A 23 11.85 0.13 -2.80
C LEU A 23 11.68 0.74 -4.19
N VAL A 24 10.89 1.82 -4.32
CA VAL A 24 10.62 2.45 -5.63
C VAL A 24 11.53 3.64 -5.95
N GLY A 25 12.41 4.05 -5.02
CA GLY A 25 13.30 5.18 -5.22
C GLY A 25 12.61 6.55 -5.25
N CYS A 26 11.64 6.79 -4.37
CA CYS A 26 10.93 8.08 -4.26
C CYS A 26 10.96 8.66 -2.85
N SER A 27 10.43 9.87 -2.65
CA SER A 27 10.29 10.42 -1.30
C SER A 27 9.12 9.76 -0.55
N ARG A 28 9.22 9.70 0.78
CA ARG A 28 8.12 9.24 1.65
C ARG A 28 6.81 9.99 1.39
N GLU A 29 6.90 11.30 1.11
CA GLU A 29 5.74 12.14 0.83
C GLU A 29 5.11 11.80 -0.52
N MET A 30 5.92 11.53 -1.55
CA MET A 30 5.43 11.08 -2.84
C MET A 30 4.71 9.74 -2.72
N ALA A 31 5.31 8.77 -2.03
CA ALA A 31 4.66 7.49 -1.74
C ALA A 31 3.31 7.67 -1.02
N GLY A 32 3.24 8.61 -0.05
CA GLY A 32 2.00 8.95 0.64
C GLY A 32 0.94 9.56 -0.28
N ARG A 33 1.31 10.47 -1.18
CA ARG A 33 0.39 11.09 -2.15
C ARG A 33 -0.16 10.06 -3.13
N VAL A 34 0.69 9.18 -3.65
CA VAL A 34 0.28 8.11 -4.58
C VAL A 34 -0.65 7.12 -3.89
N LEU A 35 -0.33 6.67 -2.67
CA LEU A 35 -1.21 5.79 -1.91
C LEU A 35 -2.60 6.43 -1.68
N LYS A 36 -2.64 7.72 -1.34
CA LYS A 36 -3.91 8.44 -1.17
C LYS A 36 -4.69 8.52 -2.49
N LYS A 37 -4.02 8.81 -3.60
CA LYS A 37 -4.64 8.81 -4.93
C LYS A 37 -5.23 7.44 -5.28
N LEU A 38 -4.45 6.37 -5.14
CA LEU A 38 -4.91 5.00 -5.44
C LEU A 38 -6.07 4.56 -4.53
N GLN A 39 -6.12 5.07 -3.29
CA GLN A 39 -7.25 4.86 -2.40
C GLN A 39 -8.51 5.62 -2.85
N THR A 40 -8.36 6.87 -3.31
CA THR A 40 -9.47 7.63 -3.91
C THR A 40 -9.97 6.96 -5.19
N ASP A 41 -9.07 6.41 -6.00
CA ASP A 41 -9.38 5.68 -7.23
C ASP A 41 -10.00 4.28 -6.94
N GLY A 42 -10.12 3.89 -5.67
CA GLY A 42 -10.78 2.65 -5.26
C GLY A 42 -9.98 1.37 -5.55
N LEU A 43 -8.66 1.48 -5.74
CA LEU A 43 -7.77 0.34 -6.06
C LEU A 43 -7.19 -0.33 -4.81
N LEU A 44 -7.06 0.42 -3.71
CA LEU A 44 -6.52 -0.07 -2.45
C LEU A 44 -7.09 0.69 -1.25
N HIS A 45 -6.84 0.18 -0.05
CA HIS A 45 -7.10 0.87 1.20
C HIS A 45 -5.84 0.91 2.07
N ALA A 46 -5.38 2.10 2.44
CA ALA A 46 -4.20 2.30 3.27
C ALA A 46 -4.56 2.77 4.69
N ARG A 47 -4.13 2.01 5.70
CA ARG A 47 -4.27 2.33 7.12
C ARG A 47 -2.95 2.12 7.86
N GLY A 48 -2.26 3.21 8.21
CA GLY A 48 -1.00 3.13 8.95
C GLY A 48 0.12 2.47 8.14
N LYS A 49 0.58 1.29 8.57
CA LYS A 49 1.53 0.40 7.88
C LYS A 49 0.83 -0.78 7.17
N THR A 50 -0.50 -0.78 7.13
CA THR A 50 -1.29 -1.84 6.51
C THR A 50 -1.90 -1.30 5.22
N VAL A 51 -1.74 -2.03 4.12
CA VAL A 51 -2.34 -1.72 2.82
C VAL A 51 -3.12 -2.93 2.36
N VAL A 52 -4.40 -2.75 2.03
CA VAL A 52 -5.23 -3.80 1.41
C VAL A 52 -5.35 -3.50 -0.07
N LEU A 53 -4.83 -4.36 -0.92
CA LEU A 53 -5.01 -4.29 -2.37
C LEU A 53 -6.28 -5.06 -2.75
N TYR A 54 -7.12 -4.44 -3.58
CA TYR A 54 -8.33 -5.09 -4.08
C TYR A 54 -8.05 -5.92 -5.33
N GLY A 55 -8.82 -7.00 -5.53
CA GLY A 55 -8.81 -7.79 -6.77
C GLY A 55 -7.56 -8.65 -7.03
N THR A 56 -6.54 -8.58 -6.18
CA THR A 56 -5.35 -9.42 -6.25
C THR A 56 -5.59 -10.69 -5.43
N ARG A 57 -6.01 -11.77 -6.11
CA ARG A 57 -5.94 -13.15 -5.62
C ARG A 57 -4.93 -13.93 -6.44
#